data_AF-A0A936RUX0-F1
#
_entry.id   AF-A0A936RUX0-F1
#
_cell.length_a   1.000
_cell.length_b   1.000
_cell.length_c   1.000
_cell.angle_alpha   90.00
_cell.angle_beta   90.00
_cell.angle_gamma   90.00
#
_symmetry.space_group_name_H-M   'P 1'
#
loop_
_entity.id
_entity.type
_entity.pdbx_description
1 polymer ?
#
loop_
_entity_poly.entity_id
_entity_poly.type
_entity_poly.pdbx_seq_one_letter_code
_entity_poly.pdbx_strand_id
1 'polypeptide(L)'
;MRNQRGFTLIEVMIVVAIVAILAAVALPIYTDYITRSRLTEAKANLSTGRVRAEQWFQDQRTYAGLPCPGATQYWAYACNGDATTYSITATGQDAMAGFVFTIDQTNTRQTTGTRAGWAPTSGLPVNCWVVRKGGSCS
;
A
#
# COMPACT_ATOMS: atom_id res chain seq x y z
N MET A 1 -16.56 -52.47 25.93
CA MET A 1 -17.41 -51.53 25.16
C MET A 1 -16.77 -50.16 25.24
N ARG A 2 -16.43 -49.56 24.09
CA ARG A 2 -15.66 -48.31 24.04
C ARG A 2 -16.65 -47.15 24.14
N ASN A 3 -16.69 -46.43 25.27
CA ASN A 3 -17.57 -45.28 25.47
C ASN A 3 -17.26 -44.21 24.42
N GLN A 4 -18.12 -44.07 23.42
CA GLN A 4 -18.11 -42.93 22.51
C GLN A 4 -18.65 -41.73 23.28
N ARG A 5 -17.76 -40.86 23.77
CA ARG A 5 -18.13 -39.56 24.30
C ARG A 5 -18.44 -38.65 23.10
N GLY A 6 -19.73 -38.41 22.86
CA GLY A 6 -20.19 -37.45 21.86
C GLY A 6 -19.95 -36.00 22.34
N PHE A 7 -19.72 -35.11 21.38
CA PHE A 7 -19.57 -33.67 21.61
C PHE A 7 -20.92 -33.05 22.00
N THR A 8 -20.97 -32.22 23.03
CA THR A 8 -22.24 -31.62 23.47
C THR A 8 -22.58 -30.37 22.65
N LEU A 9 -23.86 -30.11 22.42
CA LEU A 9 -24.32 -28.88 21.76
C LEU A 9 -23.86 -27.62 22.49
N ILE A 10 -23.79 -27.68 23.83
CA ILE A 10 -23.32 -26.58 24.67
C ILE A 10 -21.82 -26.32 24.51
N GLU A 11 -20.99 -27.37 24.35
CA GLU A 11 -19.57 -27.20 24.02
C GLU A 11 -19.41 -26.50 22.67
N VAL A 12 -20.21 -26.85 21.65
CA VAL A 12 -20.13 -26.17 20.34
C VAL A 12 -20.50 -24.70 20.47
N MET A 13 -21.56 -24.37 21.21
CA MET A 13 -22.01 -22.98 21.35
C MET A 13 -20.95 -22.10 22.03
N ILE A 14 -20.28 -22.61 23.06
CA ILE A 14 -19.22 -21.85 23.75
C ILE A 14 -18.00 -21.68 22.83
N VAL A 15 -17.60 -22.72 22.09
CA VAL A 15 -16.48 -22.63 21.14
C VAL A 15 -16.78 -21.60 20.05
N VAL A 16 -17.97 -21.61 19.47
CA VAL A 16 -18.38 -20.64 18.44
C VAL A 16 -18.38 -19.21 19.01
N ALA A 17 -18.86 -19.01 20.24
CA ALA A 17 -18.83 -17.71 20.90
C ALA A 17 -17.40 -17.18 21.07
N ILE A 18 -16.47 -18.03 21.51
CA ILE A 18 -15.05 -17.65 21.66
C ILE A 18 -14.43 -17.32 20.29
N VAL A 19 -14.66 -18.15 19.28
CA VAL A 19 -14.14 -17.91 17.92
C VAL A 19 -14.69 -16.61 17.33
N ALA A 20 -15.95 -16.27 17.57
CA ALA A 20 -16.55 -15.02 17.11
C ALA A 20 -15.86 -13.79 17.73
N ILE A 21 -15.57 -13.81 19.03
CA ILE A 21 -14.86 -12.72 19.73
C ILE A 21 -13.43 -12.58 19.18
N LEU A 22 -12.71 -13.69 19.00
CA LEU A 22 -11.35 -13.67 18.46
C LEU A 22 -11.32 -13.15 17.02
N ALA A 23 -12.26 -13.59 16.17
CA ALA A 23 -12.35 -13.17 14.78
C ALA A 23 -12.61 -11.66 14.65
N ALA A 24 -13.46 -11.08 15.52
CA ALA A 24 -13.77 -9.66 15.52
C ALA A 24 -12.53 -8.76 15.70
N VAL A 25 -11.54 -9.22 16.48
CA VAL A 25 -10.28 -8.48 16.71
C VAL A 25 -9.20 -8.86 15.70
N ALA A 26 -9.07 -10.14 15.35
CA ALA A 26 -7.99 -10.64 14.51
C ALA A 26 -8.11 -10.18 13.04
N LEU A 27 -9.31 -10.18 12.47
CA LEU A 27 -9.54 -9.82 11.06
C LEU A 27 -9.14 -8.37 10.71
N PRO A 28 -9.54 -7.32 11.46
CA PRO A 28 -9.13 -5.96 11.14
C PRO A 28 -7.62 -5.74 11.29
N ILE A 29 -6.96 -6.44 12.22
CA ILE A 29 -5.50 -6.36 12.41
C ILE A 29 -4.78 -7.01 11.23
N TYR A 30 -5.23 -8.20 10.81
CA TYR A 30 -4.61 -8.92 9.70
C TYR A 30 -4.73 -8.14 8.37
N THR A 31 -5.89 -7.56 8.08
CA THR A 31 -6.09 -6.76 6.87
C THR A 31 -5.24 -5.48 6.84
N ASP A 32 -5.04 -4.84 7.99
CA ASP A 32 -4.11 -3.71 8.12
C ASP A 32 -2.66 -4.15 7.83
N TYR A 33 -2.22 -5.27 8.42
CA TYR A 33 -0.89 -5.83 8.16
C TYR A 33 -0.64 -6.10 6.67
N ILE A 34 -1.57 -6.78 5.98
CA ILE A 34 -1.45 -7.05 4.54
C ILE A 34 -1.44 -5.75 3.73
N THR A 35 -2.23 -4.76 4.11
CA THR A 35 -2.21 -3.45 3.45
C THR A 35 -0.82 -2.82 3.58
N ARG A 36 -0.25 -2.78 4.79
CA ARG A 36 1.09 -2.20 5.02
C ARG A 36 2.19 -2.90 4.22
N SER A 37 2.10 -4.22 4.12
CA SER A 37 3.00 -5.00 3.27
C SER A 37 2.89 -4.61 1.78
N ARG A 38 1.67 -4.45 1.25
CA ARG A 38 1.46 -3.98 -0.13
C ARG A 38 1.88 -2.52 -0.34
N LEU A 39 1.76 -1.67 0.68
CA LEU A 39 2.29 -0.30 0.63
C LEU A 39 3.82 -0.31 0.51
N THR A 40 4.52 -1.25 1.17
CA THR A 40 5.98 -1.33 1.05
C THR A 40 6.44 -1.73 -0.36
N GLU A 41 5.70 -2.59 -1.05
CA GLU A 41 5.93 -2.93 -2.46
C GLU A 41 5.87 -1.68 -3.34
N ALA A 42 4.83 -0.86 -3.19
CA ALA A 42 4.65 0.38 -3.95
C ALA A 42 5.84 1.33 -3.79
N LYS A 43 6.25 1.56 -2.53
CA LYS A 43 7.36 2.45 -2.18
C LYS A 43 8.69 1.94 -2.69
N ALA A 44 8.91 0.62 -2.63
CA ALA A 44 10.12 0.02 -3.18
C ALA A 44 10.21 0.27 -4.69
N ASN A 45 9.12 -0.03 -5.43
CA ASN A 45 9.05 0.20 -6.87
C ASN A 45 9.17 1.68 -7.25
N LEU A 46 8.59 2.60 -6.48
CA LEU A 46 8.79 4.05 -6.67
C LEU A 46 10.24 4.46 -6.44
N SER A 47 10.91 3.93 -5.41
CA SER A 47 12.33 4.22 -5.17
C SER A 47 13.24 3.67 -6.27
N THR A 48 12.94 2.48 -6.78
CA THR A 48 13.65 1.89 -7.91
C THR A 48 13.39 2.67 -9.19
N GLY A 49 12.14 3.10 -9.41
CA GLY A 49 11.74 3.95 -10.53
C GLY A 49 12.51 5.27 -10.54
N ARG A 50 12.67 5.89 -9.36
CA ARG A 50 13.54 7.06 -9.20
C ARG A 50 14.98 6.75 -9.61
N VAL A 51 15.62 5.73 -9.05
CA VAL A 51 17.01 5.39 -9.41
C VAL A 51 17.17 5.19 -10.92
N ARG A 52 16.18 4.56 -11.57
CA ARG A 52 16.15 4.39 -13.03
C ARG A 52 15.95 5.72 -13.78
N ALA A 53 15.17 6.65 -13.24
CA ALA A 53 15.01 7.97 -13.83
C ALA A 53 16.34 8.72 -13.85
N GLU A 54 17.08 8.68 -12.75
CA GLU A 54 18.40 9.31 -12.67
C GLU A 54 19.39 8.66 -13.64
N GLN A 55 19.36 7.33 -13.79
CA GLN A 55 20.15 6.62 -14.80
C GLN A 55 19.78 7.05 -16.22
N TRP A 56 18.48 7.12 -16.53
CA TRP A 56 17.98 7.56 -17.83
C TRP A 56 18.44 8.97 -18.19
N PHE A 57 18.44 9.88 -17.21
CA PHE A 57 18.94 11.23 -17.42
C PHE A 57 20.45 11.27 -17.70
N GLN A 58 21.25 10.39 -17.09
CA GLN A 58 22.67 10.29 -17.41
C GLN A 58 22.91 9.83 -18.86
N ASP A 59 22.07 8.92 -19.36
CA ASP A 59 22.21 8.36 -20.71
C ASP A 59 21.65 9.29 -21.79
N GLN A 60 20.46 9.85 -21.57
CA GLN A 60 19.69 10.60 -22.58
C GLN A 60 19.70 12.12 -22.38
N ARG A 61 20.16 12.61 -21.22
CA ARG A 61 20.12 14.03 -20.82
C ARG A 61 18.71 14.63 -20.81
N THR A 62 17.69 13.79 -20.69
CA THR A 62 16.28 14.16 -20.61
C THR A 62 15.53 13.10 -19.81
N TYR A 63 14.42 13.48 -19.15
CA TYR A 63 13.46 12.51 -18.59
C TYR A 63 12.33 12.17 -19.56
N ALA A 64 12.29 12.78 -20.75
CA ALA A 64 11.34 12.44 -21.79
C ALA A 64 11.47 10.96 -22.17
N GLY A 65 10.33 10.26 -22.24
CA GLY A 65 10.30 8.83 -22.57
C GLY A 65 10.80 7.92 -21.44
N LEU A 66 10.94 8.42 -20.21
CA LEU A 66 11.32 7.64 -19.03
C LEU A 66 10.52 6.32 -18.94
N PRO A 67 11.17 5.14 -18.96
CA PRO A 67 10.46 3.87 -18.80
C PRO A 67 9.92 3.72 -17.38
N CYS A 68 8.63 3.38 -17.28
CA CYS A 68 7.99 3.12 -16.00
C CYS A 68 8.27 1.75 -15.42
N PRO A 69 8.18 1.61 -14.09
CA PRO A 69 7.96 0.31 -13.47
C PRO A 69 6.73 -0.37 -14.09
N GLY A 70 6.81 -1.69 -14.29
CA GLY A 70 5.67 -2.47 -14.76
C GLY A 70 4.57 -2.50 -13.70
N ALA A 71 3.31 -2.56 -14.14
CA ALA A 71 2.18 -2.75 -13.24
C ALA A 71 2.29 -4.09 -12.51
N THR A 72 1.88 -4.10 -11.24
CA THR A 72 1.72 -5.33 -10.45
C THR A 72 0.22 -5.58 -10.22
N GLN A 73 -0.13 -6.67 -9.55
CA GLN A 73 -1.54 -6.98 -9.26
C GLN A 73 -2.26 -5.83 -8.50
N TYR A 74 -1.54 -5.11 -7.63
CA TYR A 74 -2.14 -4.12 -6.74
C TYR A 74 -1.73 -2.68 -7.07
N TRP A 75 -0.88 -2.46 -8.07
CA TRP A 75 -0.31 -1.14 -8.36
C TRP A 75 -0.11 -0.92 -9.85
N ALA A 76 -0.67 0.18 -10.35
CA ALA A 76 -0.32 0.75 -11.64
C ALA A 76 0.69 1.88 -11.45
N TYR A 77 1.64 2.01 -12.37
CA TYR A 77 2.62 3.09 -12.37
C TYR A 77 2.48 3.92 -13.64
N ALA A 78 2.48 5.24 -13.47
CA ALA A 78 2.55 6.21 -14.55
C ALA A 78 3.74 7.12 -14.30
N CYS A 79 4.49 7.42 -15.35
CA CYS A 79 5.64 8.31 -15.30
C CYS A 79 5.43 9.38 -16.32
N ASN A 80 5.50 10.60 -15.86
CA ASN A 80 5.52 11.76 -16.71
C ASN A 80 6.90 12.38 -16.58
N GLY A 81 7.59 12.58 -17.69
CA GLY A 81 8.95 13.07 -17.70
C GLY A 81 9.13 14.04 -18.86
N ASP A 82 9.73 15.19 -18.56
CA ASP A 82 10.06 16.25 -19.51
C ASP A 82 11.59 16.37 -19.66
N ALA A 83 12.08 17.48 -20.20
CA ALA A 83 13.52 17.73 -20.32
C ALA A 83 14.27 17.65 -18.98
N THR A 84 13.68 18.15 -17.88
CA THR A 84 14.38 18.37 -16.60
C THR A 84 13.63 17.90 -15.37
N THR A 85 12.36 17.52 -15.50
CA THR A 85 11.52 17.11 -14.37
C THR A 85 10.84 15.79 -14.67
N TYR A 86 10.50 15.06 -13.62
CA TYR A 86 9.67 13.88 -13.74
C TYR A 86 8.76 13.73 -12.53
N SER A 87 7.64 13.03 -12.71
CA SER A 87 6.79 12.56 -11.64
C SER A 87 6.42 11.10 -11.91
N ILE A 88 6.72 10.22 -10.95
CA ILE A 88 6.28 8.83 -10.97
C ILE A 88 5.12 8.71 -9.98
N THR A 89 3.98 8.28 -10.49
CA THR A 89 2.75 8.07 -9.72
C THR A 89 2.46 6.58 -9.62
N ALA A 90 2.30 6.08 -8.40
CA ALA A 90 1.77 4.75 -8.12
C ALA A 90 0.30 4.86 -7.69
N THR A 91 -0.59 4.23 -8.44
CA THR A 91 -2.02 4.18 -8.17
C THR A 91 -2.41 2.77 -7.74
N GLY A 92 -2.97 2.64 -6.55
CA GLY A 92 -3.41 1.36 -6.01
C GLY A 92 -4.61 0.81 -6.77
N GLN A 93 -4.61 -0.51 -6.98
CA GLN A 93 -5.64 -1.30 -7.63
C GLN A 93 -6.25 -2.32 -6.66
N ASP A 94 -7.44 -2.84 -6.97
CA ASP A 94 -8.16 -3.83 -6.16
C ASP A 94 -8.21 -3.47 -4.66
N ALA A 95 -7.61 -4.32 -3.82
CA ALA A 95 -7.57 -4.14 -2.37
C ALA A 95 -6.72 -2.94 -1.90
N MET A 96 -5.95 -2.33 -2.80
CA MET A 96 -5.19 -1.08 -2.59
C MET A 96 -5.85 0.13 -3.26
N ALA A 97 -7.04 -0.02 -3.85
CA ALA A 97 -7.77 1.09 -4.46
C ALA A 97 -7.93 2.28 -3.51
N GLY A 98 -7.73 3.48 -4.05
CA GLY A 98 -7.79 4.75 -3.30
C GLY A 98 -6.44 5.21 -2.74
N PHE A 99 -5.40 4.37 -2.71
CA PHE A 99 -4.04 4.84 -2.41
C PHE A 99 -3.39 5.42 -3.67
N VAL A 100 -2.82 6.62 -3.54
CA VAL A 100 -2.03 7.24 -4.59
C VAL A 100 -0.77 7.85 -3.98
N PHE A 101 0.38 7.40 -4.47
CA PHE A 101 1.69 7.86 -4.05
C PHE A 101 2.43 8.46 -5.23
N THR A 102 3.20 9.52 -4.98
CA THR A 102 4.04 10.14 -5.98
C THR A 102 5.47 10.30 -5.47
N ILE A 103 6.40 10.36 -6.41
CA ILE A 103 7.77 10.83 -6.20
C ILE A 103 8.21 11.64 -7.40
N ASP A 104 8.93 12.72 -7.14
CA ASP A 104 9.45 13.61 -8.18
C ASP A 104 10.99 13.65 -8.22
N GLN A 105 11.56 14.45 -9.12
CA GLN A 105 13.00 14.66 -9.29
C GLN A 105 13.71 15.29 -8.09
N THR A 106 12.96 15.94 -7.20
CA THR A 106 13.50 16.50 -5.95
C THR A 106 13.43 15.52 -4.79
N ASN A 107 13.01 14.28 -5.05
CA ASN A 107 12.71 13.26 -4.05
C ASN A 107 11.60 13.71 -3.06
N THR A 108 10.70 14.58 -3.51
CA THR A 108 9.47 14.89 -2.77
C THR A 108 8.55 13.69 -2.90
N ARG A 109 8.38 12.97 -1.80
CA ARG A 109 7.49 11.83 -1.68
C ARG A 109 6.14 12.35 -1.23
N GLN A 110 5.07 12.09 -1.95
CA GLN A 110 3.76 12.53 -1.52
C GLN A 110 2.73 11.40 -1.52
N THR A 111 1.75 11.57 -0.64
CA THR A 111 0.51 10.81 -0.68
C THR A 111 -0.59 11.76 -1.10
N THR A 112 -1.19 11.52 -2.26
CA THR A 112 -2.25 12.36 -2.83
C THR A 112 -3.63 11.71 -2.68
N GLY A 113 -3.69 10.41 -2.41
CA GLY A 113 -4.92 9.66 -2.16
C GLY A 113 -4.71 8.57 -1.11
N THR A 114 -5.70 8.39 -0.24
CA THR A 114 -5.79 7.22 0.64
C THR A 114 -7.25 6.82 0.82
N ARG A 115 -7.48 5.59 1.30
CA ARG A 115 -8.80 5.15 1.77
C ARG A 115 -9.16 5.75 3.15
N ALA A 116 -10.44 5.68 3.52
CA ALA A 116 -10.91 6.15 4.82
C ALA A 116 -10.11 5.56 6.00
N GLY A 117 -9.77 6.39 6.98
CA GLY A 117 -8.97 6.02 8.16
C GLY A 117 -7.45 5.96 7.92
N TRP A 118 -6.98 6.19 6.69
CA TRP A 118 -5.55 6.26 6.36
C TRP A 118 -5.07 7.68 6.08
N ALA A 119 -5.98 8.61 5.77
CA ALA A 119 -5.63 10.01 5.62
C ALA A 119 -5.17 10.59 6.97
N PRO A 120 -4.15 11.47 6.98
CA PRO A 120 -3.80 12.24 8.16
C PRO A 120 -4.90 13.26 8.49
N THR A 121 -4.97 13.66 9.76
CA THR A 121 -5.93 14.68 10.22
C THR A 121 -5.70 16.04 9.57
N SER A 122 -4.49 16.30 9.06
CA SER A 122 -4.14 17.51 8.29
C SER A 122 -4.74 17.56 6.89
N GLY A 123 -5.38 16.48 6.42
CA GLY A 123 -5.85 16.36 5.04
C GLY A 123 -4.76 15.95 4.04
N LEU A 124 -5.15 15.73 2.79
CA LEU A 124 -4.27 15.38 1.67
C LEU A 124 -4.16 16.58 0.69
N PRO A 125 -3.04 16.73 -0.05
CA PRO A 125 -1.87 15.85 -0.07
C PRO A 125 -0.92 16.07 1.12
N VAL A 126 -0.12 15.06 1.45
CA VAL A 126 0.98 15.17 2.42
C VAL A 126 2.31 14.81 1.78
N ASN A 127 3.38 15.54 2.17
CA ASN A 127 4.75 15.36 1.66
C ASN A 127 5.47 14.19 2.34
N CYS A 128 4.79 13.05 2.40
CA CYS A 128 5.36 11.80 2.83
C CYS A 128 4.57 10.63 2.22
N TRP A 129 5.12 9.43 2.28
CA TRP A 129 4.32 8.23 2.04
C TRP A 129 3.68 7.76 3.34
N VAL A 130 2.35 7.67 3.35
CA VAL A 130 1.60 7.15 4.50
C VAL A 130 1.93 5.67 4.70
N VAL A 131 2.26 5.30 5.94
CA VAL A 131 2.66 3.93 6.30
C VAL A 131 1.72 3.19 7.25
N ARG A 132 0.84 3.93 7.94
CA ARG A 132 -0.15 3.36 8.87
C ARG A 132 -1.44 4.17 8.84
N LYS A 133 -2.50 3.59 9.40
CA LYS A 133 -3.74 4.31 9.71
C LYS A 133 -3.46 5.56 10.54
N GLY A 134 -4.26 6.60 10.33
CA GLY A 134 -4.06 7.93 10.93
C GLY A 134 -3.01 8.79 10.22
N GLY A 135 -2.49 8.35 9.06
CA GLY A 135 -1.64 9.18 8.21
C GLY A 135 -0.20 9.36 8.68
N SER A 136 0.32 8.46 9.53
CA SER A 136 1.72 8.51 9.93
C SER A 136 2.64 8.33 8.71
N CYS A 137 3.61 9.23 8.57
CA CYS A 137 4.57 9.32 7.48
C CYS A 137 5.81 8.44 7.69
N SER A 138 6.46 8.04 6.60
CA SER A 138 7.87 7.58 6.57
C SER A 138 8.68 8.33 5.53
#